data_AF-A0AAX6H4V1-F1
#
_entry.id   AF-A0AAX6H4V1-F1
#
_cell.length_a   1.000
_cell.length_b   1.000
_cell.length_c   1.000
_cell.angle_alpha   90.00
_cell.angle_beta   90.00
_cell.angle_gamma   90.00
#
_symmetry.space_group_name_H-M   'P 1'
#
loop_
_entity.id
_entity.type
_entity.pdbx_description
1 polymer ?
#
loop_
_entity_poly.entity_id
_entity_poly.type
_entity_poly.pdbx_seq_one_letter_code
_entity_poly.pdbx_strand_id
1 'polypeptide(L)'
;MSLADFRRTFSQTPDLDRLRISSTFLKDPSKKILGIFWGVNQVKLKDMPEIRKQFANERLSRMIVVLQGSLATQTHKKLKDLFPFKVETFQITDLLVNITKHVLKPKHEILSEEEKQKLLNKYIVEDR
;
A
#
# COMPACT_ATOMS: atom_id res chain seq x y z
N MET A 1 12.31 -11.35 10.97
CA MET A 1 13.07 -10.32 11.71
C MET A 1 12.49 -10.22 13.11
N SER A 2 13.32 -10.31 14.15
CA SER A 2 12.87 -10.09 15.53
C SER A 2 12.77 -8.59 15.84
N LEU A 3 12.12 -8.23 16.95
CA LEU A 3 12.07 -6.83 17.42
C LEU A 3 13.46 -6.27 17.74
N ALA A 4 14.35 -7.11 18.29
CA ALA A 4 15.73 -6.73 18.60
C ALA A 4 16.53 -6.43 17.32
N ASP A 5 16.40 -7.28 16.30
CA ASP A 5 17.05 -7.05 15.00
C ASP A 5 16.54 -5.77 14.33
N PHE A 6 15.24 -5.51 14.41
CA PHE A 6 14.64 -4.29 13.89
C PHE A 6 15.22 -3.05 14.57
N ARG A 7 15.24 -3.01 15.91
CA ARG A 7 15.81 -1.88 16.68
C ARG A 7 17.30 -1.71 16.42
N ARG A 8 18.06 -2.79 16.23
CA ARG A 8 19.48 -2.70 15.83
C ARG A 8 19.65 -2.03 14.47
N THR A 9 18.74 -2.28 13.53
CA THR A 9 18.84 -1.81 12.15
C THR A 9 18.32 -0.37 11.99
N PHE A 10 17.20 -0.06 12.64
CA PHE A 10 16.45 1.18 12.45
C PHE A 10 16.46 2.10 13.67
N SER A 11 17.15 1.73 14.76
CA SER A 11 17.15 2.42 16.06
C SER A 11 15.81 2.37 16.81
N GLN A 12 15.78 2.93 18.03
CA GLN A 12 14.58 3.01 18.86
C GLN A 12 13.53 3.97 18.29
N THR A 13 13.98 5.05 17.63
CA THR A 13 13.15 6.05 16.95
C THR A 13 13.52 6.08 15.47
N PRO A 14 12.93 5.20 14.66
CA PRO A 14 13.32 5.06 13.27
C PRO A 14 12.95 6.29 12.45
N ASP A 15 13.87 6.68 11.58
CA ASP A 15 13.58 7.59 10.49
C ASP A 15 12.62 6.91 9.50
N LEU A 16 11.48 7.55 9.24
CA LEU A 16 10.42 7.03 8.37
C LEU A 16 10.90 6.81 6.93
N ASP A 17 11.85 7.62 6.46
CA ASP A 17 12.42 7.47 5.13
C ASP A 17 13.28 6.21 5.01
N ARG A 18 13.86 5.75 6.11
CA ARG A 18 14.61 4.48 6.16
C ARG A 18 13.70 3.25 6.24
N LEU A 19 12.42 3.42 6.57
CA LEU A 19 11.44 2.34 6.63
C LEU A 19 10.80 2.03 5.28
N ARG A 20 11.26 2.65 4.19
CA ARG A 20 10.73 2.39 2.85
C ARG A 20 10.92 0.93 2.45
N ILE A 21 9.86 0.33 1.95
CA ILE A 21 9.86 -1.07 1.49
C ILE A 21 9.56 -1.05 0.00
N SER A 22 10.34 -1.75 -0.80
CA SER A 22 10.01 -1.95 -2.21
C SER A 22 10.02 -3.42 -2.57
N SER A 23 9.13 -3.79 -3.49
CA SER A 23 9.00 -5.16 -3.99
C SER A 23 8.56 -5.13 -5.44
N THR A 24 8.78 -6.20 -6.18
CA THR A 24 8.34 -6.35 -7.57
C THR A 24 7.34 -7.51 -7.69
N PHE A 25 6.51 -7.49 -8.72
CA PHE A 25 5.54 -8.56 -8.93
C PHE A 25 6.28 -9.84 -9.35
N LEU A 26 5.89 -10.98 -8.77
CA LEU A 26 6.49 -12.28 -9.11
C LEU A 26 6.39 -12.62 -10.60
N LYS A 27 5.25 -12.26 -11.23
CA LYS A 27 4.99 -12.52 -12.66
C LYS A 27 5.54 -11.43 -13.58
N ASP A 28 5.88 -10.26 -13.05
CA ASP A 28 6.30 -9.11 -13.84
C ASP A 28 7.26 -8.22 -13.04
N PRO A 29 8.57 -8.48 -13.12
CA PRO A 29 9.58 -7.71 -12.39
C PRO A 29 9.64 -6.22 -12.76
N SER A 30 9.06 -5.82 -13.90
CA SER A 30 8.98 -4.41 -14.30
C SER A 30 7.97 -3.62 -13.46
N LYS A 31 7.00 -4.31 -12.85
CA LYS A 31 6.02 -3.72 -11.95
C LYS A 31 6.56 -3.65 -10.54
N LYS A 32 6.95 -2.45 -10.12
CA LYS A 32 7.43 -2.16 -8.76
C LYS A 32 6.31 -1.63 -7.87
N ILE A 33 6.23 -2.15 -6.65
CA ILE A 33 5.41 -1.63 -5.55
C ILE A 33 6.35 -0.94 -4.56
N LEU A 34 5.95 0.25 -4.11
CA LEU A 34 6.65 0.97 -3.05
C LEU A 34 5.71 1.19 -1.85
N GLY A 35 6.16 0.81 -0.67
CA GLY A 35 5.55 1.11 0.63
C GLY A 35 6.34 2.20 1.35
N ILE A 36 5.67 3.29 1.72
CA ILE A 36 6.27 4.42 2.44
C ILE A 36 5.48 4.74 3.71
N PHE A 37 6.16 5.38 4.67
CA PHE A 37 5.58 5.80 5.94
C PHE A 37 5.59 7.33 6.04
N TRP A 38 4.46 7.91 6.44
CA TRP A 38 4.32 9.35 6.66
C TRP A 38 3.88 9.64 8.09
N GLY A 39 4.59 10.58 8.73
CA GLY A 39 4.33 11.00 10.10
C GLY A 39 3.07 11.85 10.24
N VAL A 40 2.70 12.15 11.50
CA VAL A 40 1.45 12.83 11.90
C VAL A 40 1.20 14.19 11.21
N ASN A 41 2.25 14.83 10.67
CA ASN A 41 2.15 16.15 10.01
C ASN A 41 2.88 16.25 8.66
N GLN A 42 3.32 15.15 8.08
CA GLN A 42 4.22 15.20 6.93
C GLN A 42 3.55 15.53 5.59
N VAL A 43 2.21 15.53 5.53
CA VAL A 43 1.51 15.60 4.25
C VAL A 43 0.46 16.69 4.28
N LYS A 44 0.78 17.83 3.69
CA LYS A 44 -0.17 18.92 3.46
C LYS A 44 -0.36 19.13 1.97
N LEU A 45 -1.46 19.80 1.60
CA LEU A 45 -1.80 20.04 0.19
C LEU A 45 -0.69 20.79 -0.58
N LYS A 46 0.06 21.65 0.13
CA LYS A 46 1.19 22.42 -0.39
C LYS A 46 2.42 21.57 -0.73
N ASP A 47 2.56 20.39 -0.13
CA ASP A 47 3.73 19.52 -0.29
C ASP A 47 3.56 18.57 -1.49
N MET A 48 2.34 18.48 -2.06
CA MET A 48 2.01 17.59 -3.18
C MET A 48 2.90 17.76 -4.43
N PRO A 49 3.24 18.98 -4.88
CA PRO A 49 4.14 19.15 -6.02
C PRO A 49 5.53 18.55 -5.76
N GLU A 50 6.03 18.67 -4.53
CA GLU A 50 7.33 18.15 -4.14
C GLU A 50 7.30 16.62 -4.03
N ILE A 51 6.26 16.08 -3.40
CA ILE A 51 5.99 14.64 -3.34
C ILE A 51 5.92 14.05 -4.75
N ARG A 52 5.25 14.72 -5.69
CA ARG A 52 5.19 14.26 -7.08
C ARG A 52 6.58 14.18 -7.72
N LYS A 53 7.42 15.20 -7.53
CA LYS A 53 8.80 15.23 -8.06
C LYS A 53 9.65 14.12 -7.46
N GLN A 54 9.52 13.88 -6.15
CA GLN A 54 10.29 12.86 -5.44
C GLN A 54 10.12 11.46 -6.06
N PHE A 55 8.89 11.12 -6.48
CA PHE A 55 8.59 9.80 -7.06
C PHE A 55 8.48 9.82 -8.60
N ALA A 56 8.69 10.97 -9.26
CA ALA A 56 8.57 11.08 -10.72
C ALA A 56 9.59 10.22 -11.47
N ASN A 57 10.77 10.02 -10.88
CA ASN A 57 11.85 9.24 -11.47
C ASN A 57 11.71 7.72 -11.21
N GLU A 58 10.81 7.33 -10.31
CA GLU A 58 10.59 5.92 -10.00
C GLU A 58 9.52 5.32 -10.92
N ARG A 59 9.86 4.23 -11.60
CA ARG A 59 8.89 3.44 -12.39
C ARG A 59 8.04 2.57 -11.47
N LEU A 60 7.07 3.20 -10.79
CA LEU A 60 6.16 2.54 -9.87
C LEU A 60 4.86 2.15 -10.57
N SER A 61 4.36 0.96 -10.27
CA SER A 61 3.02 0.51 -10.68
C SER A 61 1.99 0.65 -9.57
N ARG A 62 2.44 0.68 -8.32
CA ARG A 62 1.58 0.89 -7.16
C ARG A 62 2.37 1.51 -6.01
N MET A 63 1.71 2.37 -5.24
CA MET A 63 2.25 2.92 -4.01
C MET A 63 1.32 2.68 -2.84
N ILE A 64 1.87 2.22 -1.72
CA ILE A 64 1.20 2.03 -0.45
C ILE A 64 1.75 3.07 0.53
N VAL A 65 0.86 3.86 1.11
CA VAL A 65 1.21 4.94 2.02
C VAL A 65 0.64 4.62 3.39
N VAL A 66 1.51 4.46 4.39
CA VAL A 66 1.13 4.23 5.78
C VAL A 66 1.18 5.55 6.53
N LEU A 67 0.02 6.00 7.01
CA LEU A 67 -0.17 7.27 7.70
C LEU A 67 -0.17 7.06 9.22
N GLN A 68 0.65 7.82 9.94
CA GLN A 68 0.58 7.85 11.41
C GLN A 68 -0.55 8.76 11.96
N GLY A 69 -1.05 9.68 11.13
CA GLY A 69 -2.15 10.58 11.48
C GLY A 69 -3.23 10.61 10.40
N SER A 70 -4.31 11.32 10.70
CA SER A 70 -5.40 11.53 9.74
C SER A 70 -4.99 12.49 8.63
N LEU A 71 -5.31 12.15 7.39
CA LEU A 71 -5.16 13.04 6.24
C LEU A 71 -6.47 13.81 5.99
N ALA A 72 -6.38 15.12 5.71
CA ALA A 72 -7.55 15.89 5.30
C ALA A 72 -8.14 15.33 3.99
N THR A 73 -9.48 15.26 3.89
CA THR A 73 -10.19 14.66 2.75
C THR A 73 -9.76 15.23 1.39
N GLN A 74 -9.51 16.53 1.31
CA GLN A 74 -9.05 17.18 0.08
C GLN A 74 -7.64 16.73 -0.32
N THR A 75 -6.75 16.59 0.67
CA THR A 75 -5.38 16.10 0.47
C THR A 75 -5.37 14.63 0.07
N HIS A 76 -6.29 13.82 0.62
CA HIS A 76 -6.47 12.42 0.25
C HIS A 76 -6.91 12.25 -1.21
N LYS A 77 -7.90 13.02 -1.66
CA LYS A 77 -8.34 13.02 -3.06
C LYS A 77 -7.21 13.42 -3.99
N LYS A 78 -6.56 14.56 -3.71
CA LYS A 78 -5.45 15.06 -4.54
C LYS A 78 -4.30 14.07 -4.61
N LEU A 79 -4.00 13.34 -3.53
CA LEU A 79 -2.94 12.32 -3.51
C LEU A 79 -3.24 11.16 -4.47
N LYS A 80 -4.49 10.72 -4.56
CA LYS A 80 -4.92 9.67 -5.49
C LYS A 80 -4.78 10.10 -6.94
N ASP A 81 -5.09 11.37 -7.21
CA ASP A 81 -5.03 11.94 -8.56
C ASP A 81 -3.63 12.44 -8.95
N LEU A 82 -2.68 12.46 -8.00
CA LEU A 82 -1.34 13.03 -8.20
C LEU A 82 -0.46 12.17 -9.11
N PHE A 83 -0.69 10.85 -9.08
CA PHE A 83 0.14 9.86 -9.74
C PHE A 83 -0.67 9.10 -10.81
N PRO A 84 -0.03 8.71 -11.92
CA PRO A 84 -0.69 7.93 -12.97
C PRO A 84 -0.94 6.47 -12.58
N PHE A 85 -0.44 6.04 -11.42
CA PHE A 85 -0.56 4.68 -10.90
C PHE A 85 -1.39 4.66 -9.61
N LYS A 86 -1.82 3.47 -9.20
CA LYS A 86 -2.68 3.31 -8.03
C LYS A 86 -1.95 3.67 -6.73
N VAL A 87 -2.53 4.58 -5.95
CA VAL A 87 -2.07 4.93 -4.60
C VAL A 87 -3.10 4.49 -3.56
N GLU A 88 -2.66 3.70 -2.59
CA GLU A 88 -3.47 3.21 -1.48
C GLU A 88 -2.92 3.76 -0.16
N THR A 89 -3.81 4.22 0.71
CA THR A 89 -3.46 4.80 2.01
C THR A 89 -4.02 3.95 3.14
N PHE A 90 -3.22 3.70 4.17
CA PHE A 90 -3.63 2.95 5.37
C PHE A 90 -3.28 3.75 6.61
N GLN A 91 -4.13 3.72 7.65
CA GLN A 91 -3.73 4.19 8.96
C GLN A 91 -2.81 3.15 9.59
N ILE A 92 -1.75 3.59 10.28
CA ILE A 92 -0.81 2.68 10.93
C ILE A 92 -1.50 1.81 11.99
N THR A 93 -2.54 2.35 12.64
CA THR A 93 -3.36 1.66 13.64
C THR A 93 -4.04 0.42 13.05
N ASP A 94 -4.44 0.47 11.79
CA ASP A 94 -5.13 -0.63 11.10
C ASP A 94 -4.16 -1.77 10.74
N LEU A 95 -2.86 -1.48 10.68
CA LEU A 95 -1.81 -2.43 10.31
C LEU A 95 -1.13 -3.06 11.53
N LEU A 96 -1.46 -2.64 12.76
CA LEU A 96 -0.89 -3.19 13.98
C LEU A 96 -1.23 -4.68 14.17
N VAL A 97 -2.40 -5.09 13.70
CA VAL A 97 -2.86 -6.48 13.75
C VAL A 97 -3.25 -6.94 12.35
N ASN A 98 -2.64 -8.03 11.89
CA ASN A 98 -3.03 -8.63 10.62
C ASN A 98 -4.37 -9.36 10.75
N ILE A 99 -5.45 -8.69 10.37
CA ILE A 99 -6.82 -9.22 10.47
C ILE A 99 -7.06 -10.49 9.64
N THR A 100 -6.22 -10.77 8.63
CA THR A 100 -6.36 -12.01 7.81
C THR A 100 -5.97 -13.27 8.58
N LYS A 101 -5.26 -13.13 9.69
CA LYS A 101 -4.89 -14.24 10.60
C LYS A 101 -5.90 -14.46 11.72
N HIS A 102 -6.97 -13.67 11.76
CA HIS A 102 -8.00 -13.81 12.77
C HIS A 102 -8.74 -15.15 12.60
N VAL A 103 -9.02 -15.86 13.70
CA VAL A 103 -9.62 -17.21 13.68
C VAL A 103 -10.96 -17.28 12.94
N LEU A 104 -11.75 -16.21 13.01
CA LEU A 104 -13.04 -16.12 12.32
C LEU A 104 -12.96 -15.68 10.84
N LYS A 105 -11.76 -15.48 10.29
CA LYS A 105 -11.58 -15.06 8.90
C LYS A 105 -11.19 -16.25 8.02
N PRO A 106 -12.03 -16.64 7.04
CA PRO A 106 -11.65 -17.67 6.08
C PRO A 106 -10.50 -17.17 5.19
N LYS A 107 -9.82 -18.10 4.54
CA LYS A 107 -8.81 -17.78 3.53
C LYS A 107 -9.51 -17.17 2.31
N HIS A 108 -9.07 -15.98 1.91
CA HIS A 108 -9.56 -15.32 0.69
C HIS A 108 -8.54 -15.53 -0.42
N GLU A 109 -8.98 -16.05 -1.56
CA GLU A 109 -8.16 -16.25 -2.75
C GLU A 109 -8.72 -15.43 -3.91
N ILE A 110 -7.84 -14.76 -4.64
CA ILE A 110 -8.23 -13.96 -5.80
C ILE A 110 -8.27 -14.89 -7.00
N LEU A 111 -9.44 -15.01 -7.63
CA LEU A 111 -9.61 -15.77 -8.86
C LEU A 111 -9.05 -14.97 -10.05
N SER A 112 -8.42 -15.68 -10.98
CA SER A 112 -8.13 -15.16 -12.31
C SER A 112 -9.42 -15.01 -13.14
N GLU A 113 -9.37 -14.25 -14.22
CA GLU A 113 -10.54 -14.05 -15.10
C GLU A 113 -11.02 -15.39 -15.70
N GLU A 114 -10.09 -16.27 -16.04
CA GLU A 114 -10.37 -17.61 -16.57
C GLU A 114 -11.09 -18.48 -15.52
N GLU A 115 -10.59 -18.47 -14.28
CA GLU A 115 -11.21 -19.21 -13.16
C GLU A 115 -12.60 -18.65 -12.82
N LYS A 116 -12.74 -17.32 -12.85
CA LYS A 116 -14.01 -16.63 -12.65
C LYS A 116 -15.01 -17.05 -13.71
N GLN A 117 -14.67 -16.96 -15.00
CA GLN A 117 -15.58 -17.35 -16.09
C GLN A 117 -15.96 -18.82 -16.01
N LYS A 118 -15.01 -19.70 -15.69
CA LYS A 118 -15.29 -21.13 -15.47
C LYS A 118 -16.26 -21.35 -14.32
N LEU A 119 -16.14 -20.57 -13.25
CA LEU A 119 -17.04 -20.65 -12.09
C LEU A 119 -18.45 -20.15 -12.42
N LEU A 120 -18.57 -19.01 -13.12
CA LEU A 120 -19.85 -18.46 -13.58
C LEU A 120 -20.58 -19.45 -14.50
N ASN A 121 -19.86 -20.02 -15.48
CA ASN A 121 -20.42 -21.00 -16.41
C ASN A 121 -20.84 -22.29 -15.69
N LYS A 122 -20.08 -22.75 -14.69
CA LYS A 122 -20.40 -23.97 -13.93
C LYS A 122 -21.68 -23.83 -13.13
N TYR A 123 -21.92 -22.67 -12.53
CA TYR A 123 -23.10 -22.43 -11.69
C TYR A 123 -24.24 -21.72 -12.43
N ILE A 124 -24.07 -21.41 -13.72
CA ILE A 124 -25.07 -20.69 -14.56
C ILE A 124 -25.52 -19.41 -13.85
N VAL A 125 -24.55 -18.65 -13.37
CA VAL A 125 -24.76 -17.37 -12.69
C VAL A 125 -24.14 -16.26 -13.51
N GLU A 126 -24.84 -15.13 -13.59
CA GLU A 126 -24.33 -13.91 -14.20
C GLU A 126 -23.66 -13.03 -13.14
N ASP A 127 -22.58 -12.38 -13.52
CA ASP A 127 -21.90 -11.41 -12.66
C ASP A 127 -22.77 -10.14 -12.54
N ARG A 128 -22.98 -9.64 -11.32
CA ARG A 128 -23.79 -8.44 -11.05
C ARG A 128 -22.94 -7.27 -10.59
#